data_AF-A0A318SSC1-F1
#
_entry.id   AF-A0A318SSC1-F1
#
_cell.length_a   1.000
_cell.length_b   1.000
_cell.length_c   1.000
_cell.angle_alpha   90.00
_cell.angle_beta   90.00
_cell.angle_gamma   90.00
#
_symmetry.space_group_name_H-M   'P 1'
#
loop_
_entity.id
_entity.type
_entity.pdbx_description
1 polymer ?
#
loop_
_entity_poly.entity_id
_entity_poly.type
_entity_poly.pdbx_seq_one_letter_code
_entity_poly.pdbx_strand_id
1 'polypeptide(L)' 'MFQRIEYEQLNSRQKENFNFQKVAAHLADYGFDCLRLSDDWQGADFIACHIDGETFLKVQLEG' A
#
# COMPACT_ATOMS: atom_id res chain seq x y z
N MET A 1 9.66 20.92 11.32
CA MET A 1 10.31 19.61 11.44
C MET A 1 9.22 18.58 11.68
N PHE A 2 9.20 17.47 10.95
CA PHE A 2 8.20 16.42 11.15
C PHE A 2 8.66 15.43 12.22
N GLN A 3 7.74 14.95 13.04
CA GLN A 3 8.00 13.92 14.05
C GLN A 3 7.49 12.58 13.55
N ARG A 4 8.19 11.50 13.93
CA ARG A 4 7.72 10.15 13.64
C ARG A 4 6.45 9.88 14.45
N ILE A 5 5.47 9.26 13.80
CA ILE A 5 4.25 8.80 14.45
C ILE A 5 4.45 7.36 14.96
N GLU A 6 3.95 7.09 16.16
CA GLU A 6 3.88 5.72 16.68
C GLU A 6 2.66 5.01 16.09
N TYR A 7 2.85 3.78 15.61
CA TYR A 7 1.80 3.05 14.90
C TYR A 7 0.57 2.80 15.78
N GLU A 8 0.79 2.56 17.07
CA GLU A 8 -0.22 2.28 18.08
C GLU A 8 -1.15 3.47 18.34
N GLN A 9 -0.70 4.70 18.02
CA GLN A 9 -1.50 5.93 18.20
C GLN A 9 -2.46 6.19 17.05
N LEU A 10 -2.35 5.43 15.96
CA LEU A 10 -3.20 5.58 14.78
C LEU A 10 -4.55 4.89 14.98
N ASN A 11 -5.63 5.52 14.49
CA ASN A 11 -6.92 4.83 14.35
C ASN A 11 -6.88 3.83 13.18
N SER A 12 -7.87 2.94 13.08
CA SER A 12 -7.87 1.85 12.09
C SER A 12 -7.67 2.34 10.64
N ARG A 13 -8.40 3.38 10.22
CA ARG A 13 -8.26 3.95 8.87
C ARG A 13 -6.87 4.57 8.64
N GLN A 14 -6.29 5.19 9.66
CA GLN A 14 -4.93 5.72 9.58
C GLN A 14 -3.90 4.60 9.49
N LYS A 15 -4.08 3.50 10.21
CA LYS A 15 -3.21 2.30 10.14
C LYS A 15 -3.23 1.67 8.76
N GLU A 16 -4.40 1.50 8.15
CA GLU A 16 -4.51 1.01 6.77
C GLU A 16 -3.74 1.89 5.79
N ASN A 17 -3.89 3.22 5.89
CA ASN A 17 -3.15 4.16 5.06
C ASN A 17 -1.64 4.10 5.32
N PHE A 18 -1.24 4.00 6.58
CA PHE A 18 0.16 3.85 6.96
C PHE A 18 0.76 2.57 6.37
N ASN A 19 0.07 1.44 6.51
CA ASN A 19 0.50 0.14 6.00
C ASN A 19 0.59 0.15 4.47
N PHE A 20 -0.42 0.67 3.78
CA PHE A 20 -0.38 0.85 2.34
C PHE A 20 0.88 1.61 1.90
N GLN A 21 1.16 2.77 2.50
CA GLN A 21 2.31 3.58 2.12
C GLN A 21 3.64 2.90 2.45
N LYS A 22 3.72 2.16 3.56
CA LYS A 22 4.91 1.37 3.91
C LYS A 22 5.18 0.25 2.90
N VAL A 23 4.14 -0.48 2.50
CA VAL A 23 4.26 -1.55 1.50
C VAL A 23 4.60 -0.95 0.13
N ALA A 24 3.91 0.12 -0.29
CA ALA A 24 4.18 0.80 -1.55
C ALA A 24 5.62 1.31 -1.63
N ALA A 25 6.14 1.93 -0.56
CA ALA A 25 7.52 2.38 -0.49
C ALA A 25 8.51 1.22 -0.64
N HIS A 26 8.24 0.06 -0.01
CA HIS A 26 9.09 -1.11 -0.17
C HIS A 26 9.02 -1.70 -1.58
N LEU A 27 7.84 -1.77 -2.18
CA LEU A 27 7.65 -2.26 -3.54
C LEU A 27 8.28 -1.35 -4.61
N ALA A 28 8.37 -0.04 -4.35
CA ALA A 28 9.05 0.90 -5.22
C ALA A 28 10.54 0.56 -5.42
N ASP A 29 11.21 0.03 -4.39
CA ASP A 29 12.61 -0.44 -4.50
C ASP A 29 12.76 -1.60 -5.51
N TYR A 30 11.67 -2.29 -5.83
CA TYR A 30 11.61 -3.39 -6.80
C TYR A 30 10.93 -2.98 -8.11
N GLY A 31 10.77 -1.68 -8.40
CA GLY A 31 10.26 -1.21 -9.69
C GLY A 31 8.75 -1.28 -9.85
N PHE A 32 8.00 -1.36 -8.76
CA PHE A 32 6.53 -1.33 -8.79
C PHE A 32 5.97 0.08 -8.58
N ASP A 33 4.96 0.44 -9.36
CA ASP A 33 4.05 1.54 -9.10
C ASP A 33 2.77 1.01 -8.43
N CYS A 34 2.35 1.62 -7.32
CA CYS A 34 1.23 1.15 -6.51
C CYS A 34 0.04 2.09 -6.58
N LEU A 35 -1.12 1.58 -6.99
CA LEU A 35 -2.38 2.32 -7.08
C LEU A 35 -3.40 1.82 -6.05
N ARG A 36 -3.70 2.65 -5.05
CA ARG A 36 -4.77 2.38 -4.07
C ARG A 36 -6.12 2.35 -4.77
N LEU A 37 -6.95 1.36 -4.45
CA LEU A 37 -8.31 1.26 -4.96
C LEU A 37 -9.28 1.91 -3.97
N SER A 38 -10.25 2.65 -4.51
CA SER A 38 -11.33 3.26 -3.72
C SER A 38 -12.52 2.31 -3.49
N ASP A 39 -12.66 1.32 -4.36
CA ASP A 39 -13.71 0.30 -4.33
C ASP A 39 -13.10 -1.09 -4.24
N ASP A 40 -13.87 -2.02 -3.69
CA ASP A 40 -13.47 -3.43 -3.53
C ASP A 40 -13.40 -4.13 -4.91
N TRP A 41 -12.22 -4.09 -5.52
CA TRP A 41 -11.97 -4.81 -6.76
C TRP A 41 -11.46 -6.21 -6.45
N GLN A 42 -12.39 -7.16 -6.36
CA GLN A 42 -12.10 -8.57 -6.10
C GLN A 42 -11.29 -8.83 -4.81
N GLY A 43 -11.54 -8.07 -3.73
CA GLY A 43 -10.87 -8.21 -2.44
C GLY A 43 -9.51 -7.53 -2.33
N ALA A 44 -9.09 -6.75 -3.34
CA ALA A 44 -7.81 -6.06 -3.33
C ALA A 44 -7.93 -4.62 -2.81
N ASP A 45 -7.00 -4.23 -1.94
CA ASP A 45 -6.88 -2.84 -1.45
C ASP A 45 -6.08 -1.97 -2.42
N PHE A 46 -5.12 -2.55 -3.13
CA PHE A 46 -4.34 -1.87 -4.15
C PHE A 46 -3.75 -2.84 -5.19
N ILE A 47 -3.36 -2.26 -6.32
CA ILE A 47 -2.64 -2.95 -7.40
C ILE A 47 -1.21 -2.45 -7.40
N ALA A 48 -0.24 -3.35 -7.61
CA ALA A 48 1.14 -2.99 -7.90
C ALA A 48 1.51 -3.43 -9.32
N CYS A 49 1.92 -2.49 -10.16
CA CYS A 49 2.31 -2.70 -11.55
C CYS A 49 3.84 -2.61 -11.65
N HIS A 50 4.50 -3.69 -12.07
CA HIS A 50 5.95 -3.65 -12.27
C HIS A 50 6.31 -2.94 -13.57
N ILE A 51 7.51 -2.36 -13.62
CA ILE A 51 8.04 -1.66 -14.79
C ILE A 51 8.24 -2.56 -16.03
N ASP A 52 8.21 -3.89 -15.87
CA ASP A 52 8.28 -4.83 -17.00
C ASP A 52 7.02 -4.83 -17.89
N GLY A 53 5.90 -4.28 -17.40
CA GLY A 53 4.62 -4.26 -18.11
C GLY A 53 3.88 -5.60 -18.16
N GLU A 54 4.37 -6.64 -17.49
CA GLU A 54 3.80 -7.99 -17.48
C GLU A 54 3.41 -8.45 -16.07
N THR A 55 4.15 -7.99 -15.05
CA THR A 55 3.95 -8.42 -13.66
C THR A 55 3.01 -7.46 -12.93
N PHE A 56 1.88 -8.00 -12.47
CA PHE A 56 0.88 -7.28 -11.70
C PHE A 56 0.54 -8.05 -10.42
N LEU A 57 0.52 -7.34 -9.29
CA LEU A 57 0.12 -7.89 -8.00
C LEU A 57 -1.22 -7.28 -7.58
N LYS A 58 -2.15 -8.14 -7.15
CA LYS A 58 -3.32 -7.73 -6.37
C LYS A 58 -2.98 -7.94 -4.90
N VAL A 59 -3.00 -6.87 -4.12
CA VAL A 59 -2.60 -6.91 -2.71
C VAL A 59 -3.78 -6.59 -1.83
N GLN A 60 -4.02 -7.46 -0.86
CA GLN A 60 -4.94 -7.25 0.25
C GLN A 60 -4.11 -6.97 1.51
N LEU A 61 -4.45 -5.91 2.23
CA LEU A 61 -3.84 -5.53 3.50
C LEU A 61 -4.61 -6.20 4.63
N GLU A 62 -3.88 -6.89 5.51
CA GLU A 62 -4.40 -7.33 6.79
C GLU A 62 -4.23 -6.19 7.82
N GLY A 63 -5.26 -5.99 8.65
CA GLY A 63 -5.35 -4.91 9.64
C GLY A 63 -4.57 -5.14 10.93
#